data_AF-B8KHG5-F1
#
_entry.id   AF-B8KHG5-F1
#
_cell.length_a   1.000
_cell.length_b   1.000
_cell.length_c   1.000
_cell.angle_alpha   90.00
_cell.angle_beta   90.00
_cell.angle_gamma   90.00
#
_symmetry.space_group_name_H-M   'P 1'
#
loop_
_entity.id
_entity.type
_entity.pdbx_description
1 polymer ?
#
loop_
_entity_poly.entity_id
_entity_poly.type
_entity_poly.pdbx_seq_one_letter_code
_entity_poly.pdbx_strand_id
1 'polypeptide(L)'
;MHKGFDFLGYRFSRAGLQLAAKTIANAVKTVRRLYEQKQTAPEGAAALDDYLRRWRRWATAGLNGLSVSITFPSIEPYSCEAKAK
;
A
#
# COMPACT_ATOMS: atom_id res chain seq x y z
N MET A 1 12.25 -2.41 -28.02
CA MET A 1 12.19 -2.13 -26.57
C MET A 1 10.80 -2.50 -26.06
N HIS A 2 10.63 -3.60 -25.32
CA HIS A 2 9.35 -3.88 -24.67
C HIS A 2 9.28 -3.10 -23.35
N LYS A 3 8.83 -1.85 -23.40
CA LYS A 3 8.38 -1.14 -22.19
C LYS A 3 7.06 -1.80 -21.78
N GLY A 4 6.99 -2.29 -20.54
CA GLY A 4 5.72 -2.77 -19.98
C GLY A 4 4.65 -1.67 -20.00
N PHE A 5 3.39 -2.05 -19.88
CA PHE A 5 2.27 -1.11 -19.84
C PHE A 5 1.51 -1.22 -18.51
N ASP A 6 0.89 -0.12 -18.11
CA ASP A 6 0.07 -0.06 -16.91
C ASP A 6 -1.40 -0.25 -17.27
N PHE A 7 -2.08 -1.18 -16.62
CA PHE A 7 -3.52 -1.41 -16.79
C PHE A 7 -4.16 -1.79 -15.46
N LEU A 8 -5.29 -1.13 -15.14
CA LEU A 8 -6.08 -1.36 -13.92
C LEU A 8 -5.26 -1.24 -12.62
N GLY A 9 -4.19 -0.44 -12.62
CA GLY A 9 -3.32 -0.29 -11.47
C GLY A 9 -2.26 -1.39 -11.31
N TYR A 10 -2.10 -2.25 -12.31
CA TYR A 10 -1.00 -3.21 -12.44
C TYR A 10 -0.08 -2.83 -13.59
N ARG A 11 1.19 -3.24 -13.50
CA ARG A 11 2.20 -3.15 -14.54
C ARG A 11 2.43 -4.53 -15.14
N PHE A 12 2.20 -4.65 -16.45
CA PHE A 12 2.43 -5.85 -17.23
C PHE A 12 3.81 -5.78 -17.90
N SER A 13 4.67 -6.76 -17.62
CA SER A 13 6.01 -6.83 -18.22
C SER A 13 6.43 -8.28 -18.46
N ARG A 14 7.55 -8.49 -19.16
CA ARG A 14 8.17 -9.83 -19.31
C ARG A 14 8.62 -10.43 -17.98
N ALA A 15 8.83 -9.61 -16.94
CA ALA A 15 9.15 -10.05 -15.60
C ALA A 15 7.92 -10.51 -14.79
N GLY A 16 6.71 -10.39 -15.36
CA GLY A 16 5.45 -10.77 -14.73
C GLY A 16 4.57 -9.57 -14.38
N LEU A 17 3.57 -9.86 -13.55
CA LEU A 17 2.57 -8.90 -13.08
C LEU A 17 3.04 -8.24 -11.79
N GLN A 18 3.06 -6.91 -11.78
CA GLN A 18 3.42 -6.11 -10.62
C GLN A 18 2.33 -5.07 -10.36
N LEU A 19 2.29 -4.48 -9.18
CA LEU A 19 1.49 -3.28 -8.96
C LEU A 19 2.11 -2.10 -9.71
N ALA A 20 1.26 -1.28 -10.35
CA ALA A 20 1.73 -0.05 -10.97
C ALA A 20 2.24 0.92 -9.89
N ALA A 21 3.34 1.62 -10.17
CA ALA A 21 3.96 2.55 -9.23
C ALA A 21 2.96 3.61 -8.71
N LYS A 22 2.05 4.07 -9.58
CA LYS A 22 0.99 5.01 -9.21
C LYS A 22 0.03 4.45 -8.15
N THR A 23 -0.33 3.17 -8.25
CA THR A 23 -1.19 2.48 -7.27
C THR A 23 -0.52 2.42 -5.91
N ILE A 24 0.78 2.07 -5.88
CA ILE A 24 1.58 2.02 -4.66
C ILE A 24 1.67 3.41 -4.02
N ALA A 25 2.00 4.44 -4.81
CA ALA A 25 2.11 5.81 -4.30
C ALA A 25 0.79 6.32 -3.69
N ASN A 26 -0.35 6.02 -4.32
CA ASN A 26 -1.67 6.37 -3.80
C ASN A 26 -2.00 5.63 -2.49
N ALA A 27 -1.64 4.35 -2.40
CA ALA A 27 -1.82 3.55 -1.19
C ALA A 27 -1.01 4.14 -0.03
N VAL A 28 0.27 4.44 -0.25
CA VAL A 28 1.17 5.06 0.75
C VAL A 28 0.62 6.40 1.23
N LYS A 29 0.15 7.25 0.32
CA LYS A 29 -0.43 8.55 0.67
C LYS A 29 -1.65 8.38 1.59
N THR A 30 -2.51 7.41 1.30
CA THR A 30 -3.69 7.12 2.12
C THR A 30 -3.30 6.58 3.49
N VAL A 31 -2.39 5.60 3.53
CA VAL A 31 -1.91 5.02 4.79
C VAL A 31 -1.25 6.08 5.67
N ARG A 32 -0.41 6.94 5.11
CA ARG A 32 0.23 8.03 5.84
C ARG A 32 -0.80 8.97 6.47
N ARG A 33 -1.82 9.38 5.70
CA ARG A 33 -2.90 10.21 6.22
C ARG A 33 -3.67 9.53 7.36
N LEU A 34 -4.01 8.25 7.22
CA LEU A 34 -4.71 7.48 8.26
C LEU A 34 -3.84 7.29 9.51
N TYR A 35 -2.53 7.11 9.32
CA TYR A 35 -1.57 7.01 10.42
C TYR A 35 -1.46 8.33 11.20
N GLU A 36 -1.35 9.46 10.51
CA GLU A 36 -1.36 10.79 11.14
C GLU A 36 -2.70 11.03 11.88
N GLN A 37 -3.83 10.63 11.31
CA GLN A 37 -5.14 10.72 11.95
C GLN A 37 -5.29 9.82 13.19
N LYS A 38 -4.68 8.62 13.18
CA LYS A 38 -4.62 7.73 14.35
C LYS A 38 -3.93 8.39 15.54
N GLN A 39 -2.93 9.24 15.31
CA GLN A 39 -2.26 9.95 16.39
C GLN A 39 -3.15 11.03 17.02
N THR A 40 -4.09 11.58 16.26
CA THR A 40 -5.02 12.62 16.74
C THR A 40 -6.33 12.06 17.31
N ALA A 41 -6.74 10.86 16.91
CA ALA A 41 -7.97 10.23 17.37
C ALA A 41 -7.86 8.68 17.38
N PRO A 42 -8.28 8.00 18.47
CA PRO A 42 -8.16 6.55 18.60
C PRO A 42 -8.99 5.76 17.57
N GLU A 43 -10.10 6.31 17.05
CA GLU A 43 -10.85 5.69 15.95
C GLU A 43 -10.03 5.53 14.65
N GLY A 44 -8.96 6.32 14.47
CA GLY A 44 -8.07 6.23 13.31
C GLY A 44 -7.28 4.91 13.23
N ALA A 45 -7.08 4.22 14.36
CA ALA A 45 -6.41 2.92 14.39
C ALA A 45 -7.23 1.84 13.66
N ALA A 46 -8.53 1.77 13.96
CA ALA A 46 -9.44 0.82 13.33
C ALA A 46 -9.60 1.13 11.83
N ALA A 47 -9.69 2.41 11.46
CA ALA A 47 -9.79 2.84 10.07
C ALA A 47 -8.55 2.47 9.23
N LEU A 48 -7.35 2.58 9.82
CA LEU A 48 -6.11 2.19 9.17
C LEU A 48 -6.05 0.68 8.90
N ASP A 49 -6.35 -0.14 9.90
CA ASP A 49 -6.35 -1.60 9.75
C ASP A 49 -7.40 -2.08 8.74
N ASP A 50 -8.59 -1.48 8.76
CA ASP A 50 -9.65 -1.76 7.79
C ASP A 50 -9.23 -1.41 6.36
N TYR A 51 -8.60 -0.24 6.18
CA TYR A 51 -8.10 0.20 4.88
C TYR A 51 -7.05 -0.79 4.34
N LEU A 52 -6.06 -1.16 5.15
CA LEU A 52 -5.00 -2.10 4.75
C LEU A 52 -5.58 -3.47 4.36
N ARG A 53 -6.54 -3.99 5.13
CA ARG A 53 -7.23 -5.25 4.82
C ARG A 53 -7.96 -5.19 3.48
N ARG A 54 -8.76 -4.13 3.26
CA ARG A 54 -9.52 -3.95 2.01
C ARG A 54 -8.61 -3.73 0.81
N TRP A 55 -7.56 -2.91 0.96
CA TRP A 55 -6.59 -2.65 -0.09
C TRP A 55 -5.84 -3.92 -0.48
N ARG A 56 -5.35 -4.69 0.51
CA ARG A 56 -4.68 -5.97 0.25
C ARG A 56 -5.60 -6.95 -0.45
N ARG A 57 -6.85 -7.06 0.02
CA ARG A 57 -7.86 -7.92 -0.63
C ARG A 57 -8.10 -7.50 -2.08
N TRP A 58 -8.25 -6.23 -2.37
CA TRP A 58 -8.38 -5.72 -3.74
C TRP A 58 -7.13 -6.01 -4.58
N ALA A 59 -5.93 -5.79 -4.03
CA ALA A 59 -4.65 -5.98 -4.71
C ALA A 59 -4.31 -7.45 -5.01
N THR A 60 -4.96 -8.40 -4.32
CA THR A 60 -4.78 -9.85 -4.56
C THR A 60 -6.01 -10.51 -5.18
N ALA A 61 -7.18 -9.87 -5.12
CA ALA A 61 -8.42 -10.45 -5.62
C ALA A 61 -8.35 -10.68 -7.13
N GLY A 62 -8.75 -11.88 -7.56
CA GLY A 62 -8.73 -12.25 -8.99
C GLY A 62 -7.34 -12.58 -9.53
N LEU A 63 -6.29 -12.51 -8.72
CA LEU A 63 -4.92 -12.90 -9.10
C LEU A 63 -4.59 -14.33 -8.64
N ASN A 64 -5.61 -15.14 -8.35
CA ASN A 64 -5.46 -16.53 -7.93
C ASN A 64 -4.65 -17.31 -9.00
N GLY A 65 -3.50 -17.84 -8.61
CA GLY A 65 -2.60 -18.57 -9.52
C GLY A 65 -1.55 -17.70 -10.24
N LEU A 66 -1.55 -16.38 -10.04
CA LEU A 66 -0.51 -15.48 -10.54
C LEU A 66 0.45 -15.08 -9.40
N SER A 67 1.76 -15.23 -9.62
CA SER A 67 2.77 -14.70 -8.70
C SER A 67 2.86 -13.18 -8.86
N VAL A 68 2.24 -12.43 -7.94
CA VAL A 68 2.25 -10.96 -7.95
C VAL A 68 3.19 -10.45 -6.87
N SER A 69 4.18 -9.65 -7.29
CA SER A 69 5.07 -8.97 -6.34
C SER A 69 4.37 -7.73 -5.78
N ILE A 70 3.93 -7.81 -4.53
CA ILE A 70 3.39 -6.67 -3.78
C ILE A 70 4.52 -6.13 -2.91
N THR A 71 5.25 -5.16 -3.43
CA THR A 71 6.19 -4.38 -2.61
C THR A 71 5.45 -3.21 -2.01
N PHE A 72 5.08 -3.33 -0.73
CA PHE A 72 4.70 -2.16 0.04
C PHE A 72 6.00 -1.45 0.44
N PRO A 73 6.20 -0.18 0.09
CA PRO A 73 7.36 0.54 0.60
C PRO A 73 7.22 0.59 2.12
N SER A 74 8.30 0.26 2.82
CA SER A 74 8.36 0.36 4.27
C SER A 74 7.94 1.78 4.63
N ILE A 75 6.79 1.91 5.28
CA ILE A 75 6.43 3.15 5.96
C ILE A 75 7.22 3.03 7.25
N GLU A 76 8.51 3.41 7.22
CA GLU A 76 9.28 3.49 8.45
C GLU A 76 8.47 4.34 9.43
N PRO A 77 8.15 3.83 10.63
CA PRO A 77 7.59 4.66 11.65
C PRO A 77 8.68 5.66 11.99
N TYR A 78 8.51 6.91 11.55
CA TYR A 78 9.23 8.02 12.14
C TYR A 78 8.98 7.91 13.64
N SER A 79 10.05 7.52 14.33
CA SER A 79 10.17 7.38 15.77
C SER A 79 9.39 8.51 16.42
N CYS A 80 8.29 8.17 17.09
CA CYS A 80 7.81 9.03 18.16
C CYS A 80 8.87 8.88 19.25
N GLU A 81 9.91 9.71 19.21
CA GLU A 81 10.69 10.00 20.39
C GLU A 81 9.73 10.63 21.40
N ALA A 82 9.02 9.77 22.13
CA ALA A 82 8.53 10.11 23.45
C ALA A 82 9.78 10.36 24.31
N LYS A 83 10.29 11.60 24.27
CA LYS A 83 11.17 12.08 25.34
C LYS A 83 10.32 12.18 26.60
N ALA A 84 10.30 11.08 27.35
CA ALA A 84 9.83 11.05 28.71
C ALA A 84 10.91 11.69 29.60
N LYS A 85 10.50 12.78 30.24
CA LYS A 85 10.98 13.36 31.51
C LYS A 85 12.36 14.01 31.56
#